data_AF-A0A9D7B9X7-F1
#
_entry.id   AF-A0A9D7B9X7-F1
#
_cell.length_a   1.000
_cell.length_b   1.000
_cell.length_c   1.000
_cell.angle_alpha   90.00
_cell.angle_beta   90.00
_cell.angle_gamma   90.00
#
_symmetry.space_group_name_H-M   'P 1'
#
loop_
_entity.id
_entity.type
_entity.pdbx_description
1 polymer ?
#
loop_
_entity_poly.entity_id
_entity_poly.type
_entity_poly.pdbx_seq_one_letter_code
_entity_poly.pdbx_strand_id
1 'polypeptide(L)'
;MEGFQYGNSPLAYVGQDLRGQTIVMTTTNGTKAINLAKDARTLVIGSFLNLSALSEWLVKQNENVLLLCSGWKDKFNLEDSVYAGAVMERLLASGKFGVEEDSSIAAKYMFMAARDNFLSILKAAPRRRRIEQLHLLPDAKYCLTPDQSRVIPMLRDGELVRMPFESK
;
A
#
# COMPACT_ATOMS: atom_id res chain seq x y z
N MET A 1 7.06 11.82 17.63
CA MET A 1 7.29 11.26 18.96
C MET A 1 8.66 11.73 19.38
N GLU A 2 8.80 12.14 20.65
CA GLU A 2 10.12 12.43 21.21
C GLU A 2 10.98 11.16 21.15
N GLY A 3 12.25 11.30 20.76
CA GLY A 3 13.19 10.18 20.61
C GLY A 3 13.21 9.46 19.26
N PHE A 4 12.33 9.80 18.29
CA PHE A 4 12.38 9.24 16.93
C PHE A 4 13.17 10.15 15.98
N GLN A 5 14.08 9.55 15.20
CA GLN A 5 14.89 10.26 14.20
C GLN A 5 14.06 10.72 12.98
N TYR A 6 13.04 9.95 12.60
CA TYR A 6 12.20 10.22 11.44
C TYR A 6 10.71 10.15 11.78
N GLY A 7 9.91 10.94 11.06
CA GLY A 7 8.46 10.83 11.08
C GLY A 7 7.93 9.74 10.14
N ASN A 8 6.60 9.68 9.99
CA ASN A 8 5.94 8.78 9.04
C ASN A 8 5.72 9.42 7.65
N SER A 9 6.49 10.46 7.32
CA SER A 9 6.50 11.03 5.97
C SER A 9 7.46 10.21 5.12
N PRO A 10 7.05 9.65 3.97
CA PRO A 10 7.98 8.95 3.07
C PRO A 10 9.07 9.89 2.54
N LEU A 11 8.78 11.19 2.41
CA LEU A 11 9.75 12.18 1.94
C LEU A 11 10.88 12.40 2.96
N ALA A 12 10.67 12.11 4.24
CA ALA A 12 11.72 12.20 5.26
C ALA A 12 12.87 11.19 5.04
N TYR A 13 12.64 10.14 4.28
CA TYR A 13 13.63 9.10 3.96
C TYR A 13 14.35 9.36 2.63
N VAL A 14 13.85 10.29 1.81
CA VAL A 14 14.45 10.61 0.51
C VAL A 14 15.81 11.30 0.73
N GLY A 15 16.83 10.81 0.03
CA GLY A 15 18.19 11.35 0.12
C GLY A 15 18.97 10.94 1.37
N GLN A 16 18.40 10.11 2.25
CA GLN A 16 19.10 9.56 3.40
C GLN A 16 19.87 8.28 3.01
N ASP A 17 21.10 8.11 3.50
CA ASP A 17 21.83 6.85 3.33
C ASP A 17 21.52 5.87 4.47
N LEU A 18 20.52 5.04 4.25
CA LEU A 18 20.03 4.05 5.23
C LEU A 18 20.44 2.62 4.88
N ARG A 19 21.43 2.45 4.00
CA ARG A 19 21.87 1.11 3.58
C ARG A 19 22.48 0.35 4.76
N GLY A 20 22.03 -0.90 4.93
CA GLY A 20 22.48 -1.78 6.02
C GLY A 20 21.96 -1.39 7.40
N GLN A 21 21.11 -0.36 7.51
CA GLN A 21 20.52 0.06 8.78
C GLN A 21 19.13 -0.55 8.96
N THR A 22 18.78 -0.84 10.22
CA THR A 22 17.42 -1.25 10.61
C THR A 22 16.59 -0.02 10.95
N ILE A 23 15.44 0.14 10.29
CA ILE A 23 14.49 1.22 10.58
C ILE A 23 13.40 0.70 11.50
N VAL A 24 13.38 1.19 12.74
CA VAL A 24 12.27 0.93 13.67
C VAL A 24 11.21 2.00 13.47
N MET A 25 10.03 1.60 13.00
CA MET A 25 8.89 2.49 12.83
C MET A 25 7.69 2.00 13.63
N THR A 26 6.89 2.94 14.12
CA THR A 26 5.60 2.65 14.73
C THR A 26 4.52 3.47 14.05
N THR A 27 3.45 2.79 13.64
CA THR A 27 2.27 3.42 13.04
C THR A 27 1.03 2.80 13.68
N THR A 28 -0.05 3.56 13.75
CA THR A 28 -1.29 3.09 14.40
C THR A 28 -2.00 2.02 13.56
N ASN A 29 -2.14 2.23 12.25
CA ASN A 29 -2.97 1.38 11.40
C ASN A 29 -2.15 0.27 10.72
N GLY A 30 -0.95 0.59 10.23
CA GLY A 30 -0.13 -0.37 9.47
C GLY A 30 0.32 -1.55 10.33
N THR A 31 0.79 -1.29 11.55
CA THR A 31 1.20 -2.36 12.49
C THR A 31 0.03 -3.25 12.88
N LYS A 32 -1.18 -2.68 13.08
CA LYS A 32 -2.40 -3.44 13.35
C LYS A 32 -2.76 -4.37 12.20
N ALA A 33 -2.73 -3.87 10.96
CA ALA A 33 -3.01 -4.69 9.77
C ALA A 33 -2.01 -5.83 9.59
N ILE A 34 -0.71 -5.55 9.76
CA ILE A 34 0.34 -6.57 9.71
C ILE A 34 0.12 -7.64 10.79
N ASN A 35 -0.16 -7.23 12.02
CA ASN A 35 -0.42 -8.16 13.12
C ASN A 35 -1.65 -9.04 12.91
N LEU A 36 -2.69 -8.53 12.24
CA LEU A 36 -3.88 -9.31 11.87
C LEU A 36 -3.60 -10.34 10.77
N ALA A 37 -2.67 -10.04 9.86
CA ALA A 37 -2.36 -10.90 8.72
C ALA A 37 -1.09 -11.74 8.90
N LYS A 38 -0.40 -11.64 10.03
CA LYS A 38 0.93 -12.24 10.24
C LYS A 38 1.01 -13.75 10.04
N ASP A 39 -0.12 -14.45 10.20
CA ASP A 39 -0.23 -15.91 10.05
C ASP A 39 -0.56 -16.33 8.60
N ALA A 40 -0.68 -15.37 7.68
CA ALA A 40 -0.81 -15.66 6.25
C ALA A 40 0.44 -16.36 5.72
N ARG A 41 0.27 -17.31 4.79
CA ARG A 41 1.39 -18.03 4.13
C ARG A 41 2.46 -17.06 3.59
N THR A 42 2.01 -15.97 2.99
CA THR A 42 2.87 -14.91 2.48
C THR A 42 2.23 -13.56 2.75
N LEU A 43 2.93 -12.67 3.47
CA LEU A 43 2.49 -11.30 3.71
C LEU A 43 3.45 -10.33 3.03
N VAL A 44 2.92 -9.56 2.09
CA VAL A 44 3.65 -8.51 1.37
C VAL A 44 2.96 -7.16 1.51
N ILE A 45 3.73 -6.08 1.40
CA ILE A 45 3.23 -4.72 1.53
C ILE A 45 3.04 -4.07 0.15
N GLY A 46 1.83 -3.58 -0.07
CA GLY A 46 1.44 -2.87 -1.27
C GLY A 46 1.20 -1.37 -1.05
N SER A 47 1.62 -0.58 -2.02
CA SER A 47 1.29 0.84 -2.17
C SER A 47 1.28 1.22 -3.65
N PHE A 48 0.77 2.41 -4.02
CA PHE A 48 0.88 2.85 -5.41
C PHE A 48 2.33 2.87 -5.89
N LEU A 49 3.29 3.18 -5.01
CA LEU A 49 4.72 3.23 -5.35
C LEU A 49 5.23 1.93 -5.97
N ASN A 50 4.68 0.77 -5.61
CA ASN A 50 5.11 -0.54 -6.11
C ASN A 50 3.99 -1.32 -6.82
N LEU A 51 2.96 -0.61 -7.30
CA LEU A 51 1.74 -1.21 -7.88
C LEU A 51 2.06 -2.24 -8.97
N SER A 52 2.81 -1.87 -10.00
CA SER A 52 3.14 -2.77 -11.11
C SER A 52 3.97 -3.95 -10.66
N ALA A 53 5.03 -3.71 -9.87
CA ALA A 53 5.91 -4.78 -9.39
C ALA A 53 5.14 -5.80 -8.54
N LEU A 54 4.29 -5.34 -7.61
CA LEU A 54 3.48 -6.19 -6.76
C LEU A 54 2.47 -7.00 -7.59
N SER A 55 1.70 -6.34 -8.46
CA SER A 55 0.71 -7.03 -9.30
C SER A 55 1.34 -8.07 -10.22
N GLU A 56 2.47 -7.76 -10.87
CA GLU A 56 3.22 -8.72 -11.69
C GLU A 56 3.68 -9.93 -10.88
N TRP A 57 4.17 -9.70 -9.66
CA TRP A 57 4.59 -10.78 -8.77
C TRP A 57 3.42 -11.65 -8.33
N LEU A 58 2.29 -11.06 -7.93
CA LEU A 58 1.06 -11.78 -7.56
C LEU A 58 0.56 -12.66 -8.72
N VAL A 59 0.54 -12.13 -9.96
CA VAL A 59 0.16 -12.90 -11.16
C VAL A 59 1.10 -14.07 -11.45
N LYS A 60 2.38 -13.94 -11.10
CA LYS A 60 3.36 -15.03 -11.21
C LYS A 60 3.15 -16.10 -10.14
N GLN A 61 2.81 -15.71 -8.92
CA GLN A 61 2.50 -16.67 -7.85
C GLN A 61 1.26 -17.49 -8.16
N ASN A 62 0.23 -16.85 -8.74
CA ASN A 62 -1.01 -17.51 -9.12
C ASN A 62 -1.68 -18.24 -7.94
N GLU A 63 -1.69 -17.58 -6.78
CA GLU A 63 -2.26 -18.04 -5.52
C GLU A 63 -3.46 -17.16 -5.15
N ASN A 64 -4.32 -17.61 -4.23
CA ASN A 64 -5.41 -16.79 -3.72
C ASN A 64 -4.88 -15.52 -3.02
N VAL A 65 -5.50 -14.36 -3.29
CA VAL A 65 -5.05 -13.06 -2.79
C VAL A 65 -6.13 -12.42 -1.93
N LEU A 66 -5.76 -12.02 -0.72
CA LEU A 66 -6.55 -11.14 0.14
C LEU A 66 -5.90 -9.75 0.19
N LEU A 67 -6.64 -8.73 -0.26
CA LEU A 67 -6.22 -7.32 -0.18
C LEU A 67 -6.70 -6.69 1.14
N LEU A 68 -5.88 -6.82 2.19
CA LEU A 68 -6.20 -6.26 3.50
C LEU A 68 -5.89 -4.75 3.56
N CYS A 69 -6.92 -3.91 3.51
CA CYS A 69 -6.80 -2.47 3.69
C CYS A 69 -6.56 -2.11 5.17
N SER A 70 -5.56 -1.27 5.45
CA SER A 70 -5.21 -0.88 6.84
C SER A 70 -6.26 0.00 7.52
N GLY A 71 -7.05 0.71 6.73
CA GLY A 71 -8.10 1.59 7.22
C GLY A 71 -7.54 2.84 7.91
N TRP A 72 -8.44 3.58 8.55
CA TRP A 72 -8.09 4.76 9.34
C TRP A 72 -8.97 4.87 10.58
N LYS A 73 -8.37 4.75 11.77
CA LYS A 73 -9.11 4.74 13.05
C LYS A 73 -10.23 3.70 13.05
N ASP A 74 -9.92 2.48 12.62
CA ASP A 74 -10.86 1.36 12.51
C ASP A 74 -12.06 1.61 11.58
N LYS A 75 -11.88 2.54 10.63
CA LYS A 75 -12.88 2.86 9.62
C LYS A 75 -12.33 2.62 8.22
N PHE A 76 -13.26 2.45 7.30
CA PHE A 76 -13.02 2.43 5.87
C PHE A 76 -12.11 3.60 5.41
N ASN A 77 -11.15 3.30 4.54
CA ASN A 77 -10.23 4.28 3.97
C ASN A 77 -10.31 4.24 2.43
N LEU A 78 -10.62 5.40 1.84
CA LEU A 78 -10.77 5.56 0.40
C LEU A 78 -9.49 5.26 -0.37
N GLU A 79 -8.33 5.73 0.10
CA GLU A 79 -7.07 5.52 -0.63
C GLU A 79 -6.66 4.05 -0.65
N ASP A 80 -6.78 3.37 0.50
CA ASP A 80 -6.50 1.93 0.61
C ASP A 80 -7.42 1.14 -0.33
N SER A 81 -8.70 1.51 -0.40
CA SER A 81 -9.69 0.81 -1.23
C SER A 81 -9.49 1.08 -2.72
N VAL A 82 -9.12 2.31 -3.10
CA VAL A 82 -8.77 2.63 -4.49
C VAL A 82 -7.47 1.92 -4.88
N TYR A 83 -6.49 1.84 -3.99
CA TYR A 83 -5.29 1.04 -4.22
C TYR A 83 -5.63 -0.45 -4.43
N ALA A 84 -6.48 -1.03 -3.57
CA ALA A 84 -6.94 -2.40 -3.72
C ALA A 84 -7.64 -2.62 -5.07
N GLY A 85 -8.48 -1.68 -5.50
CA GLY A 85 -9.11 -1.70 -6.82
C GLY A 85 -8.11 -1.66 -7.98
N ALA A 86 -7.02 -0.90 -7.84
CA ALA A 86 -5.95 -0.83 -8.84
C ALA A 86 -5.19 -2.16 -8.96
N VAL A 87 -4.89 -2.82 -7.84
CA VAL A 87 -4.24 -4.14 -7.84
C VAL A 87 -5.18 -5.18 -8.47
N MET A 88 -6.44 -5.18 -8.05
CA MET A 88 -7.45 -6.10 -8.53
C MET A 88 -7.68 -5.98 -10.04
N GLU A 89 -7.74 -4.77 -10.59
CA GLU A 89 -7.88 -4.55 -12.04
C GLU A 89 -6.76 -5.26 -12.82
N ARG A 90 -5.51 -5.16 -12.36
CA ARG A 90 -4.35 -5.82 -12.98
C ARG A 90 -4.38 -7.34 -12.84
N LEU A 91 -4.82 -7.84 -11.68
CA LEU A 91 -4.98 -9.29 -11.48
C LEU A 91 -6.04 -9.85 -12.44
N LEU A 92 -7.19 -9.19 -12.56
CA LEU A 92 -8.25 -9.60 -13.48
C LEU A 92 -7.82 -9.52 -14.95
N ALA A 93 -7.10 -8.46 -15.33
CA ALA A 93 -6.57 -8.30 -16.69
C ALA A 93 -5.60 -9.41 -17.09
N SER A 94 -4.98 -10.12 -16.14
CA SER A 94 -4.13 -11.28 -16.42
C SER A 94 -4.91 -12.52 -16.91
N GLY A 95 -6.23 -12.55 -16.72
CA GLY A 95 -7.09 -13.69 -17.04
C GLY A 95 -6.96 -14.87 -16.08
N LYS A 96 -6.15 -14.76 -15.03
CA LYS A 96 -5.90 -15.85 -14.06
C LYS A 96 -6.70 -15.76 -12.77
N PHE A 97 -7.32 -14.61 -12.51
CA PHE A 97 -8.00 -14.31 -11.25
C PHE A 97 -9.49 -14.03 -11.48
N GLY A 98 -10.30 -14.43 -10.51
CA GLY A 98 -11.71 -14.08 -10.39
C GLY A 98 -11.96 -13.17 -9.18
N VAL A 99 -13.23 -12.87 -8.92
CA VAL A 99 -13.69 -12.08 -7.77
C VAL A 99 -14.76 -12.86 -7.05
N GLU A 100 -14.64 -12.98 -5.72
CA GLU A 100 -15.66 -13.64 -4.88
C GLU A 100 -16.46 -12.62 -4.05
N GLU A 101 -15.86 -11.49 -3.68
CA GLU A 101 -16.42 -10.55 -2.71
C GLU A 101 -16.91 -9.23 -3.33
N ASP A 102 -18.08 -8.76 -2.91
CA ASP A 102 -18.66 -7.48 -3.34
C ASP A 102 -17.75 -6.28 -3.00
N SER A 103 -17.02 -6.39 -1.89
CA SER A 103 -16.04 -5.38 -1.48
C SER A 103 -14.94 -5.16 -2.52
N SER A 104 -14.55 -6.22 -3.21
CA SER A 104 -13.58 -6.16 -4.31
C SER A 104 -14.18 -5.46 -5.53
N ILE A 105 -15.44 -5.78 -5.88
CA ILE A 105 -16.16 -5.10 -6.96
C ILE A 105 -16.26 -3.59 -6.68
N ALA A 106 -16.67 -3.22 -5.46
CA ALA A 106 -16.74 -1.81 -5.04
C ALA A 106 -15.37 -1.11 -5.13
N ALA A 107 -14.30 -1.77 -4.67
CA ALA A 107 -12.94 -1.26 -4.77
C ALA A 107 -12.51 -0.99 -6.22
N LYS A 108 -12.80 -1.92 -7.15
CA LYS A 108 -12.55 -1.73 -8.58
C LYS A 108 -13.29 -0.51 -9.13
N TYR A 109 -14.58 -0.36 -8.84
CA TYR A 109 -15.34 0.80 -9.32
C TYR A 109 -14.82 2.13 -8.75
N MET A 110 -14.43 2.15 -7.47
CA MET A 110 -13.78 3.32 -6.87
C MET A 110 -12.47 3.66 -7.57
N PHE A 111 -11.64 2.66 -7.88
CA PHE A 111 -10.43 2.86 -8.69
C PHE A 111 -10.76 3.39 -10.08
N MET A 112 -11.71 2.79 -10.80
CA MET A 112 -12.09 3.22 -12.14
C MET A 112 -12.57 4.67 -12.17
N ALA A 113 -13.31 5.12 -11.15
CA ALA A 113 -13.76 6.50 -11.02
C ALA A 113 -12.61 7.49 -10.75
N ALA A 114 -11.53 7.02 -10.12
CA ALA A 114 -10.39 7.86 -9.73
C ALA A 114 -9.17 7.74 -10.66
N ARG A 115 -9.16 6.80 -11.61
CA ARG A 115 -7.97 6.39 -12.38
C ARG A 115 -7.28 7.52 -13.16
N ASP A 116 -8.07 8.50 -13.62
CA ASP A 116 -7.55 9.62 -14.41
C ASP A 116 -6.99 10.74 -13.50
N ASN A 117 -7.31 10.71 -12.20
CA ASN A 117 -6.85 11.69 -11.22
C ASN A 117 -6.92 11.14 -9.79
N PHE A 118 -5.90 10.45 -9.32
CA PHE A 118 -5.88 9.92 -7.95
C PHE A 118 -5.97 11.00 -6.87
N LEU A 119 -5.50 12.21 -7.13
CA LEU A 119 -5.64 13.33 -6.19
C LEU A 119 -7.11 13.74 -5.99
N SER A 120 -8.02 13.35 -6.89
CA SER A 120 -9.46 13.57 -6.69
C SER A 120 -9.99 12.81 -5.47
N ILE A 121 -9.40 11.66 -5.11
CA ILE A 121 -9.74 10.87 -3.92
C ILE A 121 -9.54 11.71 -2.66
N LEU A 122 -8.44 12.48 -2.61
CA LEU A 122 -8.14 13.38 -1.50
C LEU A 122 -9.20 14.47 -1.34
N LYS A 123 -9.79 14.94 -2.45
CA LYS A 123 -10.82 15.99 -2.40
C LYS A 123 -12.12 15.48 -1.78
N ALA A 124 -12.45 14.22 -2.00
CA ALA A 124 -13.64 13.57 -1.47
C ALA A 124 -13.47 13.07 -0.03
N ALA A 125 -12.24 12.80 0.41
CA ALA A 125 -11.98 12.20 1.71
C ALA A 125 -12.17 13.20 2.88
N PRO A 126 -12.89 12.82 3.97
CA PRO A 126 -13.06 13.68 5.15
C PRO A 126 -11.74 14.16 5.78
N ARG A 127 -10.67 13.40 5.58
CA ARG A 127 -9.32 13.70 6.08
C ARG A 127 -8.58 14.81 5.34
N ARG A 128 -9.13 15.32 4.23
CA ARG A 128 -8.54 16.45 3.49
C ARG A 128 -8.10 17.60 4.41
N ARG A 129 -8.98 17.99 5.34
CA ARG A 129 -8.70 19.05 6.32
C ARG A 129 -7.43 18.77 7.13
N ARG A 130 -7.21 17.50 7.51
CA ARG A 130 -6.01 17.09 8.25
C ARG A 130 -4.76 17.12 7.38
N ILE A 131 -4.86 16.71 6.12
CA ILE A 131 -3.74 16.78 5.16
C ILE A 131 -3.31 18.23 4.96
N GLU A 132 -4.29 19.14 4.82
CA GLU A 132 -4.05 20.58 4.70
C GLU A 132 -3.43 21.16 5.98
N GLN A 133 -4.01 20.89 7.15
CA GLN A 133 -3.51 21.37 8.45
C GLN A 133 -2.09 20.90 8.78
N LEU A 134 -1.72 19.69 8.36
CA LEU A 134 -0.40 19.11 8.63
C LEU A 134 0.58 19.31 7.46
N HIS A 135 0.21 20.08 6.43
CA HIS A 135 1.01 20.31 5.22
C HIS A 135 1.48 19.02 4.52
N LEU A 136 0.68 17.94 4.58
CA LEU A 136 1.00 16.61 4.05
C LEU A 136 0.65 16.43 2.56
N LEU A 137 0.33 17.51 1.85
CA LEU A 137 0.00 17.42 0.42
C LEU A 137 1.16 16.86 -0.43
N PRO A 138 2.44 17.23 -0.20
CA PRO A 138 3.57 16.61 -0.89
C PRO A 138 3.65 15.09 -0.64
N ASP A 139 3.47 14.65 0.61
CA ASP A 139 3.45 13.23 0.96
C ASP A 139 2.33 12.50 0.24
N ALA A 140 1.12 13.07 0.23
CA ALA A 140 -0.02 12.46 -0.44
C ALA A 140 0.20 12.34 -1.96
N LYS A 141 0.79 13.37 -2.60
CA LYS A 141 1.18 13.30 -4.01
C LYS A 141 2.20 12.21 -4.27
N TYR A 142 3.22 12.11 -3.42
CA TYR A 142 4.24 11.07 -3.52
C TYR A 142 3.63 9.68 -3.38
N CYS A 143 2.79 9.47 -2.35
CA CYS A 143 2.08 8.22 -2.09
C CYS A 143 1.08 7.79 -3.17
N LEU A 144 0.53 8.74 -3.93
CA LEU A 144 -0.43 8.48 -5.00
C LEU A 144 0.21 8.45 -6.39
N THR A 145 1.54 8.59 -6.49
CA THR A 145 2.26 8.47 -7.76
C THR A 145 2.66 7.00 -7.95
N PRO A 146 2.12 6.29 -8.96
CA PRO A 146 2.45 4.89 -9.13
C PRO A 146 3.91 4.65 -9.50
N ASP A 147 4.39 3.45 -9.18
CA ASP A 147 5.61 2.85 -9.74
C ASP A 147 6.90 3.65 -9.51
N GLN A 148 6.99 4.33 -8.37
CA GLN A 148 8.22 4.97 -7.87
C GLN A 148 9.24 3.97 -7.28
N SER A 149 8.84 2.70 -7.10
CA SER A 149 9.68 1.64 -6.54
C SER A 149 9.33 0.28 -7.16
N ARG A 150 10.34 -0.57 -7.34
CA ARG A 150 10.15 -1.99 -7.71
C ARG A 150 10.27 -2.95 -6.53
N VAL A 151 10.45 -2.43 -5.32
CA VAL A 151 10.63 -3.24 -4.11
C VAL A 151 9.27 -3.69 -3.58
N ILE A 152 9.18 -4.98 -3.25
CA ILE A 152 8.04 -5.56 -2.53
C ILE A 152 8.55 -5.92 -1.13
N PRO A 153 8.15 -5.19 -0.08
CA PRO A 153 8.44 -5.59 1.29
C PRO A 153 7.64 -6.84 1.64
N MET A 154 8.27 -7.79 2.32
CA MET A 154 7.67 -9.04 2.80
C MET A 154 7.92 -9.18 4.30
N LEU A 155 6.92 -9.63 5.05
CA LEU A 155 7.11 -9.96 6.46
C LEU A 155 7.87 -11.29 6.58
N ARG A 156 9.00 -11.27 7.28
CA ARG A 156 9.81 -12.45 7.61
C ARG A 156 10.35 -12.30 9.02
N ASP A 157 10.13 -13.30 9.86
CA ASP A 157 10.65 -13.34 11.24
C ASP A 157 10.32 -12.08 12.07
N GLY A 158 9.15 -11.47 11.82
CA GLY A 158 8.70 -10.25 12.50
C GLY A 158 9.19 -8.94 11.88
N GLU A 159 9.99 -9.00 10.80
CA GLU A 159 10.57 -7.84 10.14
C GLU A 159 10.10 -7.71 8.69
N LEU A 160 9.99 -6.46 8.20
CA LEU A 160 9.76 -6.22 6.78
C LEU A 160 11.09 -6.19 6.04
N VAL A 161 11.33 -7.23 5.24
CA VAL A 161 12.53 -7.35 4.41
C VAL A 161 12.19 -7.17 2.95
N ARG A 162 13.17 -6.80 2.13
CA ARG A 162 12.99 -6.84 0.66
C ARG A 162 12.74 -8.29 0.24
N MET A 163 11.65 -8.52 -0.48
CA MET A 163 11.39 -9.82 -1.08
C MET A 163 12.56 -10.20 -2.01
N PRO A 164 13.15 -11.39 -1.81
CA PRO A 164 14.18 -11.89 -2.73
C PRO A 164 13.52 -12.10 -4.09
N PHE A 165 14.08 -11.50 -5.13
CA PHE A 165 13.74 -11.92 -6.49
C PHE A 165 14.33 -13.31 -6.65
N GLU A 166 13.50 -14.35 -6.69
CA GLU A 166 13.96 -15.65 -7.14
C GLU A 166 14.37 -15.49 -8.61
N SER A 167 15.68 -15.52 -8.85
CA SER A 167 16.23 -15.83 -10.17
C SER A 167 15.70 -17.22 -10.53
N LYS A 168 14.75 -17.29 -11.46
CA LYS A 168 14.59 -18.52 -12.23
C LYS A 168 15.81 -18.69 -13.14
#